data_AF-F3FZH2-F1
#
_entry.id   AF-F3FZH2-F1
#
_cell.length_a   1.000
_cell.length_b   1.000
_cell.length_c   1.000
_cell.angle_alpha   90.00
_cell.angle_beta   90.00
_cell.angle_gamma   90.00
#
_symmetry.space_group_name_H-M   'P 1'
#
loop_
_entity.id
_entity.type
_entity.pdbx_description
1 polymer ?
#
loop_
_entity_poly.entity_id
_entity_poly.type
_entity_poly.pdbx_seq_one_letter_code
_entity_poly.pdbx_strand_id
1 'polypeptide(L)' 'GAGVARGYLNLPELTAERFLDDPFSAEPAARMYRSGDLGRWLA' A
#
# COMPACT_ATOMS: atom_id res chain seq x y z
N GLY A 1 -1.92 6.84 -0.62
CA GLY A 1 -1.83 8.31 -0.45
C GLY A 1 -0.57 8.88 -1.11
N ALA A 2 -0.40 10.22 -1.13
CA ALA A 2 0.67 10.88 -1.89
C ALA A 2 2.11 10.43 -1.55
N GLY A 3 2.36 10.00 -0.31
CA GLY A 3 3.66 9.50 0.14
C GLY A 3 3.95 8.02 -0.16
N VAL A 4 3.03 7.29 -0.79
CA VAL A 4 3.24 5.87 -1.13
C VAL A 4 4.19 5.77 -2.33
N ALA A 5 5.27 5.02 -2.16
CA ALA A 5 6.25 4.78 -3.22
C ALA A 5 5.64 4.03 -4.42
N ARG A 6 6.30 4.08 -5.58
CA ARG A 6 5.86 3.33 -6.77
C ARG A 6 6.02 1.82 -6.60
N GLY A 7 6.95 1.39 -5.77
CA GLY A 7 7.35 0.01 -5.56
C GLY A 7 8.84 -0.09 -5.25
N TYR A 8 9.36 -1.30 -5.25
CA TYR A 8 10.78 -1.59 -5.16
C TYR A 8 11.39 -1.70 -6.57
N LEU A 9 12.50 -0.99 -6.80
CA LEU A 9 13.18 -1.01 -8.09
C LEU A 9 13.68 -2.44 -8.40
N ASN A 10 13.40 -2.93 -9.61
CA ASN A 10 13.75 -4.26 -10.10
C ASN A 10 13.18 -5.44 -9.30
N LEU A 11 12.17 -5.21 -8.44
CA LEU A 11 11.52 -6.23 -7.64
C LEU A 11 9.98 -6.17 -7.80
N PRO A 12 9.46 -6.53 -8.99
CA PRO A 12 8.04 -6.41 -9.31
C PRO A 12 7.15 -7.32 -8.46
N GLU A 13 7.60 -8.54 -8.17
CA GLU A 13 6.85 -9.52 -7.37
C GLU A 13 6.66 -9.03 -5.92
N LEU A 14 7.75 -8.58 -5.28
CA LEU A 14 7.70 -8.01 -3.94
C LEU A 14 6.86 -6.72 -3.89
N THR A 15 6.90 -5.93 -4.97
CA THR A 15 6.06 -4.74 -5.11
C THR A 15 4.58 -5.13 -5.09
N ALA A 16 4.18 -6.11 -5.90
CA ALA A 16 2.79 -6.58 -5.96
C ALA A 16 2.30 -7.17 -4.62
N GLU A 17 3.21 -7.77 -3.84
CA GLU A 17 2.86 -8.36 -2.54
C GLU A 17 2.65 -7.31 -1.42
N ARG A 18 3.36 -6.17 -1.49
CA ARG A 18 3.34 -5.14 -0.45
C ARG A 18 2.50 -3.91 -0.79
N PHE A 19 2.42 -3.55 -2.07
CA PHE A 19 1.69 -2.38 -2.58
C PHE A 19 0.39 -2.85 -3.23
N LEU A 20 -0.70 -2.81 -2.47
CA LEU A 20 -2.01 -3.34 -2.84
C LEU A 20 -2.94 -2.23 -3.29
N ASP A 21 -4.00 -2.59 -4.02
CA ASP A 21 -5.10 -1.67 -4.31
C ASP A 21 -5.76 -1.20 -3.00
N ASP A 22 -6.12 0.08 -2.93
CA ASP A 22 -6.78 0.68 -1.77
C ASP A 22 -8.31 0.61 -1.93
N PRO A 23 -9.02 -0.31 -1.24
CA PRO A 23 -10.47 -0.45 -1.37
C PRO A 23 -11.25 0.67 -0.64
N PHE A 24 -10.58 1.54 0.11
CA PHE A 24 -11.21 2.62 0.88
C PHE A 24 -11.13 3.97 0.17
N SER A 25 -10.36 4.04 -0.91
CA SER A 25 -10.22 5.24 -1.73
C SER A 25 -11.19 5.21 -2.91
N ALA A 26 -11.81 6.35 -3.21
CA ALA A 26 -12.59 6.53 -4.44
C ALA A 26 -11.71 6.84 -5.67
N GLU A 27 -10.45 7.20 -5.46
CA GLU A 27 -9.50 7.51 -6.54
C GLU A 27 -9.09 6.24 -7.30
N PRO A 28 -9.20 6.23 -8.64
CA PRO A 28 -8.72 5.14 -9.47
C PRO A 28 -7.22 4.90 -9.26
N ALA A 29 -6.81 3.63 -9.18
CA ALA A 29 -5.42 3.21 -8.96
C ALA A 29 -4.79 3.72 -7.65
N ALA A 30 -5.61 4.09 -6.66
CA ALA A 30 -5.15 4.31 -5.30
C ALA A 30 -4.53 3.03 -4.72
N ARG A 31 -3.45 3.19 -3.96
CA ARG A 31 -2.68 2.09 -3.39
C ARG A 31 -2.42 2.28 -1.90
N MET A 32 -2.40 1.16 -1.20
CA MET A 32 -2.02 1.02 0.20
C MET A 32 -0.73 0.18 0.32
N TYR A 33 0.09 0.48 1.33
CA TYR A 33 1.29 -0.31 1.65
C TYR A 33 1.04 -1.16 2.89
N ARG A 34 1.31 -2.46 2.81
CA ARG A 34 1.25 -3.37 3.96
C ARG A 34 2.53 -3.23 4.79
N SER A 35 2.46 -2.55 5.93
CA SER A 35 3.61 -2.36 6.83
C SER A 35 4.11 -3.67 7.47
N GLY A 36 3.19 -4.58 7.80
CA GLY A 36 3.49 -5.78 8.60
C GLY A 36 3.41 -5.55 10.11
N ASP A 37 3.24 -4.30 10.54
CA ASP A 37 3.07 -3.94 11.94
C ASP A 37 1.62 -4.13 12.42
N LEU A 38 1.44 -4.52 13.68
CA LEU A 38 0.12 -4.57 14.32
C LEU A 38 -0.26 -3.20 14.89
N GLY A 39 -1.46 -2.74 14.55
CA GLY A 39 -2.04 -1.51 15.08
C GLY A 39 -3.40 -1.76 15.71
N ARG A 40 -3.77 -0.96 16.70
CA ARG A 40 -5.14 -0.91 17.24
C ARG A 40 -5.59 0.54 17.29
N TRP A 41 -6.72 0.83 16.64
CA TRP A 41 -7.39 2.11 16.78
C TRP A 41 -8.11 2.17 18.14
N LEU A 42 -7.83 3.20 18.93
CA LEU A 42 -8.57 3.52 20.15
C LEU A 42 -9.36 4.80 19.83
N ALA A 43 -10.68 4.67 19.79
CA ALA A 43 -11.60 5.79 19.58
C ALA A 43 -11.77 6.61 20.86
#